data_AF-A0AB73FKT7-F1
#
_entry.id   AF-A0AB73FKT7-F1
#
_cell.length_a   1.000
_cell.length_b   1.000
_cell.length_c   1.000
_cell.angle_alpha   90.00
_cell.angle_beta   90.00
_cell.angle_gamma   90.00
#
_symmetry.space_group_name_H-M   'P 1'
#
loop_
_entity.id
_entity.type
_entity.pdbx_description
1 polymer ?
#
loop_
_entity_poly.entity_id
_entity_poly.type
_entity_poly.pdbx_seq_one_letter_code
_entity_poly.pdbx_strand_id
1 'polypeptide(L)'
;PKDCNVSKDIFKNSWFKVYRMFDELRETFKEEELEPWTSCEFDFTRDGKLNVSFDYIDWVNSEFGPMGREHYYMYKKFGIWPEKEYAINWVEKIKDYVKEQDEAEL
;
A
#
# COMPACT_ATOMS: atom_id res chain seq x y z
N PRO A 1 11.20 0.01 17.34
CA PRO A 1 12.66 0.12 17.52
C PRO A 1 13.12 0.12 18.98
N LYS A 2 12.45 0.87 19.86
CA LYS A 2 12.80 0.95 21.29
C LYS A 2 12.71 -0.42 21.98
N ASP A 3 11.66 -1.18 21.69
CA ASP A 3 11.44 -2.52 22.26
C ASP A 3 12.45 -3.56 21.74
N CYS A 4 13.22 -3.23 20.70
CA CYS A 4 14.27 -4.06 20.14
C CYS A 4 15.68 -3.55 20.48
N ASN A 5 15.81 -2.55 21.36
CA ASN A 5 17.08 -1.88 21.69
C ASN A 5 17.85 -1.34 20.46
N VAL A 6 17.12 -0.93 19.41
CA VAL A 6 17.68 -0.35 18.18
C VAL A 6 17.58 1.17 18.24
N SER A 7 18.66 1.87 17.89
CA SER A 7 18.66 3.34 17.85
C SER A 7 17.70 3.87 16.79
N LYS A 8 17.15 5.07 17.04
CA LYS A 8 16.24 5.71 16.09
C LYS A 8 16.90 5.95 14.73
N ASP A 9 18.18 6.30 14.73
CA ASP A 9 18.91 6.63 13.51
C ASP A 9 19.18 5.38 12.66
N ILE A 10 19.56 4.27 13.29
CA ILE A 10 19.69 2.97 12.59
C ILE A 10 18.35 2.59 11.97
N PHE A 11 17.26 2.69 12.73
CA PHE A 11 15.93 2.38 12.20
C PHE A 11 15.54 3.28 11.02
N LYS A 12 15.71 4.60 11.15
CA LYS A 12 15.42 5.56 10.08
C LYS A 12 16.25 5.29 8.82
N ASN A 13 17.54 5.00 8.97
CA ASN A 13 18.40 4.70 7.83
C ASN A 13 17.92 3.45 7.08
N SER A 14 17.56 2.39 7.81
CA SER A 14 16.98 1.19 7.20
C SER A 14 15.64 1.47 6.53
N TRP A 15 14.76 2.26 7.17
CA TRP A 15 13.48 2.67 6.60
C TRP A 15 13.64 3.43 5.27
N PHE A 16 14.54 4.43 5.23
CA PHE A 16 14.83 5.18 4.00
C PHE A 16 15.51 4.32 2.93
N LYS A 17 16.26 3.29 3.32
CA LYS A 17 16.82 2.34 2.36
C LYS A 17 15.69 1.54 1.70
N VAL A 18 14.75 1.01 2.47
CA VAL A 18 13.60 0.27 1.96
C VAL A 18 12.76 1.15 1.03
N TYR A 19 12.45 2.38 1.44
CA TYR A 19 11.70 3.33 0.60
C TYR A 19 12.37 3.57 -0.76
N ARG A 20 13.70 3.80 -0.78
CA ARG A 20 14.45 3.98 -2.03
C ARG A 20 14.43 2.73 -2.91
N MET A 21 14.50 1.54 -2.33
CA MET A 21 14.42 0.30 -3.09
C MET A 21 13.05 0.13 -3.78
N PHE A 22 11.96 0.57 -3.14
CA PHE A 22 10.64 0.57 -3.78
C PHE A 22 10.53 1.62 -4.89
N ASP A 23 11.15 2.78 -4.72
CA ASP A 23 11.21 3.82 -5.75
C ASP A 23 12.00 3.34 -6.97
N GLU A 24 13.20 2.77 -6.75
CA GLU A 24 14.03 2.15 -7.78
C GLU A 24 13.27 1.03 -8.53
N LEU A 25 12.58 0.14 -7.78
CA LEU A 25 11.75 -0.90 -8.38
C LEU A 25 10.65 -0.32 -9.28
N ARG A 26 10.03 0.78 -8.87
CA ARG A 26 8.98 1.44 -9.65
C ARG A 26 9.54 2.07 -10.93
N GLU A 27 10.73 2.66 -10.87
CA GLU A 27 11.39 3.19 -12.07
C GLU A 27 11.78 2.07 -13.04
N THR A 28 12.25 0.92 -12.54
CA THR A 28 12.52 -0.25 -13.40
C THR A 28 11.29 -0.71 -14.18
N PHE A 29 10.08 -0.66 -13.61
CA PHE A 29 8.86 -0.96 -14.37
C PHE A 29 8.71 -0.03 -15.58
N LYS A 30 8.95 1.27 -15.41
CA LYS A 30 8.85 2.25 -16.51
C LYS A 30 9.92 2.02 -17.57
N GLU A 31 11.15 1.72 -17.16
CA GLU A 31 12.27 1.43 -18.08
C GLU A 31 11.98 0.21 -18.96
N GLU A 32 11.29 -0.79 -18.39
CA GLU A 32 10.85 -2.00 -19.08
C GLU A 32 9.50 -1.84 -19.81
N GLU A 33 9.03 -0.58 -19.99
CA GLU A 33 7.75 -0.24 -20.63
C GLU A 33 6.52 -0.90 -19.97
N LEU A 34 6.63 -1.27 -18.69
CA LEU A 34 5.52 -1.76 -17.87
C LEU A 34 4.82 -0.59 -17.18
N GLU A 35 3.50 -0.74 -16.99
CA GLU A 35 2.73 0.23 -16.24
C GLU A 35 3.22 0.31 -14.79
N PRO A 36 3.60 1.50 -14.31
CA PRO A 36 4.12 1.66 -12.96
C PRO A 36 2.98 1.60 -11.95
N TRP A 37 3.01 0.57 -11.11
CA TRP A 37 2.06 0.35 -10.02
C TRP A 37 1.90 1.57 -9.09
N THR A 38 0.72 1.67 -8.48
CA THR A 38 0.39 2.72 -7.51
C THR A 38 0.52 2.24 -6.07
N SER A 39 0.46 0.92 -5.85
CA SER A 39 0.75 0.26 -4.58
C SER A 39 1.39 -1.11 -4.83
N CYS A 40 2.24 -1.58 -3.92
CA CYS A 40 2.80 -2.93 -3.96
C CYS A 40 2.95 -3.50 -2.55
N GLU A 41 2.92 -4.83 -2.45
CA GLU A 41 3.03 -5.54 -1.19
C GLU A 41 3.98 -6.73 -1.33
N PHE A 42 4.84 -6.91 -0.31
CA PHE A 42 5.83 -7.97 -0.22
C PHE A 42 5.55 -8.77 1.05
N ASP A 43 4.88 -9.90 0.90
CA ASP A 43 4.57 -10.82 1.98
C ASP A 43 5.61 -11.92 2.04
N PHE A 44 6.43 -11.93 3.09
CA PHE A 44 7.39 -13.00 3.31
C PHE A 44 7.05 -13.79 4.58
N THR A 45 7.17 -15.11 4.48
CA THR A 45 6.97 -16.03 5.60
C THR A 45 8.29 -16.40 6.25
N ARG A 46 8.24 -16.96 7.47
CA ARG A 46 9.45 -17.39 8.21
C ARG A 46 10.24 -18.49 7.49
N ASP A 47 9.56 -19.33 6.72
CA ASP A 47 10.16 -20.38 5.87
C ASP A 47 10.73 -19.83 4.55
N GLY A 48 10.69 -18.52 4.32
CA GLY A 48 11.33 -17.86 3.18
C GLY A 48 10.47 -17.82 1.92
N LYS A 49 9.17 -18.12 2.00
CA LYS A 49 8.26 -17.92 0.88
C LYS A 49 7.95 -16.43 0.72
N LEU A 50 8.16 -15.89 -0.47
CA LEU A 50 7.81 -14.52 -0.84
C LEU A 50 6.61 -14.54 -1.78
N ASN A 51 5.59 -13.74 -1.46
CA ASN A 51 4.52 -13.37 -2.37
C ASN A 51 4.61 -11.87 -2.62
N VAL A 52 4.52 -11.47 -3.89
CA VAL A 52 4.55 -10.07 -4.30
C VAL A 52 3.27 -9.78 -5.04
N SER A 53 2.62 -8.66 -4.71
CA SER A 53 1.47 -8.15 -5.44
C SER A 53 1.68 -6.69 -5.80
N PHE A 54 1.14 -6.33 -6.96
CA PHE A 54 1.10 -4.96 -7.48
C PHE A 54 -0.36 -4.58 -7.68
N ASP A 55 -0.69 -3.34 -7.37
CA ASP A 55 -2.03 -2.80 -7.41
C ASP A 55 -1.98 -1.43 -8.10
N TYR A 56 -3.07 -1.12 -8.81
CA TYR A 56 -3.17 -0.01 -9.75
C TYR A 56 -4.33 0.92 -9.41
N ILE A 57 -4.86 0.87 -8.18
CA ILE A 57 -5.88 1.83 -7.73
C ILE A 57 -5.34 3.24 -7.93
N ASP A 58 -6.10 4.11 -8.60
CA ASP A 58 -5.67 5.46 -8.95
C ASP A 58 -5.77 6.41 -7.75
N TRP A 59 -4.85 6.19 -6.83
CA TRP A 59 -4.73 7.01 -5.64
C TRP A 59 -4.38 8.47 -5.93
N VAL A 60 -3.84 8.78 -7.11
CA VAL A 60 -3.40 10.14 -7.48
C VAL A 60 -4.61 11.01 -7.77
N ASN A 61 -5.58 10.48 -8.51
CA ASN A 61 -6.81 11.22 -8.84
C ASN A 61 -7.95 11.01 -7.83
N SER A 62 -7.75 10.14 -6.82
CA SER A 62 -8.70 9.94 -5.74
C SER A 62 -8.75 11.11 -4.73
N GLU A 63 -9.88 11.30 -4.06
CA GLU A 63 -10.03 12.25 -2.93
C GLU A 63 -9.45 11.71 -1.60
N PHE A 64 -8.96 10.47 -1.59
CA PHE A 64 -8.65 9.74 -0.35
C PHE A 64 -7.22 9.98 0.13
N GLY A 65 -7.12 10.62 1.29
CA GLY A 65 -5.86 10.86 1.99
C GLY A 65 -5.28 9.61 2.67
N PRO A 66 -4.10 9.73 3.30
CA PRO A 66 -3.37 8.61 3.88
C PRO A 66 -4.18 7.77 4.89
N MET A 67 -4.98 8.43 5.75
CA MET A 67 -5.82 7.72 6.73
C MET A 67 -6.89 6.83 6.08
N GLY A 68 -7.45 7.24 4.93
CA GLY A 68 -8.45 6.43 4.22
C GLY A 68 -7.85 5.23 3.57
N ARG A 69 -6.68 5.41 2.95
CA ARG A 69 -5.89 4.31 2.39
C ARG A 69 -5.50 3.31 3.46
N GLU A 70 -5.09 3.77 4.64
CA GLU A 70 -4.78 2.89 5.78
C GLU A 70 -6.01 2.09 6.24
N HIS A 71 -7.15 2.75 6.47
CA HIS A 71 -8.38 2.05 6.86
C HIS A 71 -8.85 1.05 5.81
N TYR A 72 -8.78 1.42 4.53
CA TYR A 72 -9.13 0.54 3.42
C TYR A 72 -8.15 -0.64 3.32
N TYR A 73 -6.85 -0.42 3.48
CA TYR A 73 -5.86 -1.50 3.50
C TYR A 73 -6.14 -2.49 4.64
N MET A 74 -6.43 -1.99 5.85
CA MET A 74 -6.77 -2.85 7.00
C MET A 74 -8.02 -3.70 6.73
N TYR A 75 -9.02 -3.12 6.09
CA TYR A 75 -10.21 -3.84 5.64
C TYR A 75 -9.90 -4.86 4.54
N LYS A 76 -9.24 -4.46 3.46
CA LYS A 76 -8.93 -5.31 2.28
C LYS A 76 -8.03 -6.49 2.65
N LYS A 77 -6.98 -6.23 3.45
CA LYS A 77 -5.96 -7.24 3.79
C LYS A 77 -6.38 -8.15 4.94
N PHE A 78 -6.97 -7.58 5.99
CA PHE A 78 -7.22 -8.29 7.25
C PHE A 78 -8.70 -8.47 7.59
N GLY A 79 -9.63 -7.90 6.81
CA GLY A 79 -11.06 -7.89 7.13
C GLY A 79 -11.40 -7.03 8.33
N ILE A 80 -10.50 -6.14 8.76
CA ILE A 80 -10.67 -5.31 9.96
C ILE A 80 -11.33 -3.99 9.56
N TRP A 81 -12.54 -3.78 10.06
CA TRP A 81 -13.25 -2.51 9.90
C TRP A 81 -12.78 -1.47 10.94
N PRO A 82 -12.71 -0.18 10.57
CA PRO A 82 -12.53 0.88 11.56
C PRO A 82 -13.78 1.03 12.44
N GLU A 83 -13.61 1.59 13.63
CA GLU A 83 -14.70 1.75 14.61
C GLU A 83 -15.51 3.03 14.43
N LYS A 84 -14.87 4.09 13.91
CA LYS A 84 -15.49 5.41 13.78
C LYS A 84 -16.31 5.47 12.50
N GLU A 85 -17.53 5.97 12.60
CA GLU A 85 -18.47 6.09 11.47
C GLU A 85 -17.85 6.82 10.26
N TYR A 86 -17.12 7.92 10.48
CA TYR A 86 -16.45 8.63 9.39
C TYR A 86 -15.41 7.77 8.66
N ALA A 87 -14.71 6.89 9.39
CA ALA A 87 -13.70 6.01 8.83
C ALA A 87 -14.34 4.81 8.12
N ILE A 88 -15.47 4.31 8.61
CA ILE A 88 -16.29 3.30 7.92
C ILE A 88 -16.76 3.85 6.57
N ASN A 89 -17.32 5.06 6.56
CA ASN A 89 -17.76 5.74 5.33
C ASN A 89 -16.59 5.92 4.34
N TRP A 90 -15.39 6.23 4.82
CA TRP A 90 -14.19 6.28 3.96
C TRP A 90 -13.88 4.93 3.31
N VAL A 91 -13.94 3.82 4.07
CA VAL A 91 -13.72 2.47 3.51
C VAL A 91 -14.78 2.15 2.46
N GLU A 92 -16.06 2.46 2.72
CA GLU A 92 -17.15 2.22 1.76
C GLU A 92 -16.96 3.02 0.47
N LYS A 93 -16.68 4.32 0.57
CA LYS A 93 -16.39 5.16 -0.60
C LYS A 93 -15.21 4.65 -1.42
N ILE A 94 -14.15 4.18 -0.77
CA ILE A 94 -12.99 3.61 -1.48
C ILE A 94 -13.39 2.31 -2.17
N LYS A 95 -14.22 1.45 -1.56
CA LYS A 95 -14.71 0.25 -2.24
C LYS A 95 -15.49 0.58 -3.50
N ASP A 96 -16.37 1.57 -3.44
CA ASP A 96 -17.15 2.01 -4.60
C ASP A 96 -16.23 2.58 -5.68
N TYR A 97 -15.26 3.42 -5.31
CA TYR A 97 -14.26 3.96 -6.22
C TYR A 97 -13.44 2.88 -6.94
N VAL A 98 -12.95 1.87 -6.21
CA VAL A 98 -12.21 0.75 -6.81
C VAL A 98 -13.09 -0.05 -7.76
N LYS A 99 -14.36 -0.28 -7.39
CA LYS A 99 -15.31 -1.00 -8.24
C LYS A 99 -15.63 -0.24 -9.53
N GLU A 100 -15.79 1.07 -9.45
CA GLU A 100 -16.00 1.94 -10.62
C GLU A 100 -14.78 1.94 -11.54
N GLN A 101 -13.56 1.97 -10.98
CA GLN A 101 -12.33 1.86 -11.75
C GLN A 101 -12.25 0.51 -12.48
N ASP A 102 -12.47 -0.61 -11.78
CA ASP A 102 -12.44 -1.95 -12.36
C ASP A 102 -13.47 -2.11 -13.50
N GLU A 103 -14.65 -1.48 -13.37
CA GLU A 103 -15.69 -1.50 -14.41
C GLU A 103 -15.35 -0.63 -15.63
N ALA A 104 -14.58 0.45 -15.46
CA ALA A 104 -14.16 1.33 -16.55
C ALA A 104 -13.00 0.77 -17.39
N GLU A 105 -12.26 -0.20 -16.84
CA GLU A 105 -11.14 -0.88 -17.50
C GLU A 105 -11.56 -2.11 -18.34
N LEU A 106 -12.85 -2.52 -18.27
CA LEU A 106 -13.46 -3.61 -19.04
C LEU A 106 -13.95 -3.17 -20.44
#